data_AF-A0A8H5GM08-F1
#
_entry.id   AF-A0A8H5GM08-F1
#
_cell.length_a   1.000
_cell.length_b   1.000
_cell.length_c   1.000
_cell.angle_alpha   90.00
_cell.angle_beta   90.00
_cell.angle_gamma   90.00
#
_symmetry.space_group_name_H-M   'P 1'
#
loop_
_entity.id
_entity.type
_entity.pdbx_description
1 polymer ?
#
loop_
_entity_poly.entity_id
_entity_poly.type
_entity_poly.pdbx_seq_one_letter_code
_entity_poly.pdbx_strand_id
1 'polypeptide(L)'
;MFIGIINSFLAGSGWKDEIDRNVTDLIVLGEIAQMYNIPDALKYAIYNLRYHRNFHRGIRVQYACTFGVPNWGLQGTKEILGSSAGVGAEMDKAKLENDVVGILYAGQANQRFYTHLLANTIPNIDDDPSWAGCPSKKTCQKILARGWSDVIVPALKVNMESLVHLRVIIELKVIGDPDIMQDPDPAFSSMHSTCRRALCNRVDQVVTRISDFIGEETGNMVRDYIKKKHPQVHDNEGWVI
;
A
#
# COMPACT_ATOMS: atom_id res chain seq x y z
N MET A 1 -20.90 -28.68 7.76
CA MET A 1 -21.01 -27.22 8.00
C MET A 1 -21.48 -26.47 6.74
N PHE A 2 -20.91 -26.75 5.56
CA PHE A 2 -21.20 -26.09 4.28
C PHE A 2 -22.67 -26.10 3.79
N ILE A 3 -23.38 -27.25 3.87
CA ILE A 3 -24.79 -27.35 3.43
C ILE A 3 -25.71 -26.46 4.29
N GLY A 4 -25.37 -26.25 5.57
CA GLY A 4 -26.15 -25.41 6.47
C GLY A 4 -26.12 -23.93 6.09
N ILE A 5 -24.98 -23.42 5.61
CA ILE A 5 -24.83 -22.01 5.22
C ILE A 5 -25.67 -21.70 3.97
N ILE A 6 -25.63 -22.59 2.98
CA ILE A 6 -26.43 -22.47 1.75
C ILE A 6 -27.92 -22.61 2.06
N ASN A 7 -28.30 -23.63 2.84
CA ASN A 7 -29.70 -23.86 3.19
C ASN A 7 -30.27 -22.72 4.03
N SER A 8 -29.51 -22.12 4.95
CA SER A 8 -29.93 -20.94 5.69
C SER A 8 -30.04 -19.69 4.82
N PHE A 9 -29.19 -19.57 3.79
CA PHE A 9 -29.28 -18.49 2.80
C PHE A 9 -30.54 -18.63 1.93
N LEU A 10 -30.77 -19.82 1.36
CA LEU A 10 -31.92 -20.14 0.52
C LEU A 10 -33.26 -20.15 1.28
N ALA A 11 -33.25 -20.50 2.57
CA ALA A 11 -34.44 -20.53 3.41
C ALA A 11 -34.88 -19.14 3.93
N GLY A 12 -34.19 -18.05 3.55
CA GLY A 12 -34.55 -16.68 3.96
C GLY A 12 -34.29 -16.35 5.43
N SER A 13 -33.81 -17.31 6.23
CA SER A 13 -33.49 -17.12 7.66
C SER A 13 -32.10 -16.52 7.89
N GLY A 14 -31.19 -16.60 6.92
CA GLY A 14 -29.81 -16.08 7.04
C GLY A 14 -29.59 -14.59 6.77
N TRP A 15 -30.64 -13.83 6.41
CA TRP A 15 -30.55 -12.40 6.05
C TRP A 15 -30.50 -11.47 7.26
N LYS A 16 -31.08 -11.90 8.39
CA LYS A 16 -31.48 -11.01 9.49
C LYS A 16 -30.67 -11.15 10.76
N ASP A 17 -29.90 -12.21 10.90
CA ASP A 17 -29.00 -12.31 12.05
C ASP A 17 -27.70 -11.61 11.68
N GLU A 18 -27.37 -10.58 12.47
CA GLU A 18 -26.06 -9.92 12.58
C GLU A 18 -25.00 -10.92 13.07
N ILE A 19 -24.94 -12.11 12.48
CA ILE A 19 -23.83 -13.03 12.68
C ILE A 19 -22.65 -12.32 12.05
N ASP A 20 -21.77 -11.79 12.90
CA ASP A 20 -20.46 -11.26 12.59
C ASP A 20 -19.65 -12.40 11.94
N ARG A 21 -19.88 -12.63 10.65
CA ARG A 21 -19.26 -13.71 9.90
C ARG A 21 -17.80 -13.35 9.72
N ASN A 22 -16.91 -14.27 10.07
CA ASN A 22 -15.50 -14.04 9.84
C ASN A 22 -15.20 -13.97 8.33
N VAL A 23 -14.04 -13.40 7.99
CA VAL A 23 -13.58 -13.22 6.60
C VAL A 23 -13.60 -14.52 5.80
N THR A 24 -13.23 -15.65 6.42
CA THR A 24 -13.20 -16.97 5.76
C THR A 24 -14.61 -17.40 5.32
N ASP A 25 -15.60 -17.26 6.19
CA ASP A 25 -16.98 -17.64 5.90
C ASP A 25 -17.59 -16.78 4.78
N LEU A 26 -17.24 -15.50 4.73
CA LEU A 26 -17.69 -14.61 3.67
C LEU A 26 -17.02 -14.91 2.33
N ILE A 27 -15.72 -15.26 2.32
CA ILE A 27 -15.02 -15.69 1.10
C ILE A 27 -15.68 -16.95 0.55
N VAL A 28 -15.91 -17.95 1.39
CA VAL A 28 -16.56 -19.22 1.01
C VAL A 28 -17.98 -18.98 0.50
N LEU A 29 -18.73 -18.08 1.14
CA LEU A 29 -20.07 -17.69 0.66
C LEU A 29 -20.00 -17.10 -0.75
N GLY A 30 -19.02 -16.24 -1.03
CA GLY A 30 -18.79 -15.67 -2.36
C GLY A 30 -18.50 -16.74 -3.42
N GLU A 31 -17.61 -17.69 -3.13
CA GLU A 31 -17.27 -18.81 -4.01
C GLU A 31 -18.49 -19.65 -4.37
N ILE A 32 -19.29 -20.01 -3.36
CA ILE A 32 -20.51 -20.80 -3.53
C ILE A 32 -21.56 -19.99 -4.30
N ALA A 33 -21.76 -18.72 -3.95
CA ALA A 33 -22.73 -17.86 -4.60
C ALA A 33 -22.47 -17.75 -6.11
N GLN A 34 -21.19 -17.62 -6.50
CA GLN A 34 -20.81 -17.62 -7.91
C GLN A 34 -21.05 -18.99 -8.56
N MET A 35 -20.63 -20.09 -7.91
CA MET A 35 -20.80 -21.45 -8.43
C MET A 35 -22.26 -21.80 -8.74
N TYR A 36 -23.19 -21.36 -7.89
CA TYR A 36 -24.62 -21.64 -8.04
C TYR A 36 -25.42 -20.49 -8.68
N ASN A 37 -24.75 -19.44 -9.15
CA ASN A 37 -25.37 -18.24 -9.74
C ASN A 37 -26.46 -17.64 -8.82
N ILE A 38 -26.08 -17.28 -7.60
CA ILE A 38 -26.93 -16.66 -6.58
C ILE A 38 -26.43 -15.21 -6.35
N PRO A 39 -26.86 -14.22 -7.16
CA PRO A 39 -26.31 -12.87 -7.13
C PRO A 39 -26.43 -12.18 -5.78
N ASP A 40 -27.56 -12.34 -5.08
CA ASP A 40 -27.80 -11.68 -3.80
C ASP A 40 -26.83 -12.16 -2.70
N ALA A 41 -26.44 -13.44 -2.73
CA ALA A 41 -25.45 -14.00 -1.81
C ALA A 41 -24.07 -13.42 -2.07
N LEU A 42 -23.70 -13.28 -3.35
CA LEU A 42 -22.43 -12.71 -3.76
C LEU A 42 -22.37 -11.22 -3.36
N LYS A 43 -23.44 -10.47 -3.59
CA LYS A 43 -23.58 -9.05 -3.19
C LYS A 43 -23.46 -8.90 -1.68
N TYR A 44 -24.10 -9.77 -0.91
CA TYR A 44 -23.99 -9.80 0.56
C TYR A 44 -22.55 -10.08 1.01
N ALA A 45 -21.88 -11.09 0.43
CA ALA A 45 -20.51 -11.43 0.77
C ALA A 45 -19.55 -10.27 0.49
N ILE A 46 -19.65 -9.65 -0.70
CA ILE A 46 -18.86 -8.49 -1.10
C ILE A 46 -19.10 -7.32 -0.15
N TYR A 47 -20.36 -6.99 0.14
CA TYR A 47 -20.70 -5.88 1.03
C TYR A 47 -20.08 -6.06 2.42
N ASN A 48 -20.20 -7.24 3.02
CA ASN A 48 -19.69 -7.47 4.38
C ASN A 48 -18.16 -7.55 4.41
N LEU A 49 -17.52 -8.17 3.41
CA LEU A 49 -16.05 -8.21 3.31
C LEU A 49 -15.43 -6.82 3.22
N ARG A 50 -16.12 -5.84 2.60
CA ARG A 50 -15.66 -4.44 2.50
C ARG A 50 -15.36 -3.82 3.87
N TYR A 51 -16.12 -4.19 4.90
CA TYR A 51 -16.01 -3.58 6.24
C TYR A 51 -15.11 -4.38 7.18
N HIS A 52 -14.62 -5.55 6.78
CA HIS A 52 -13.70 -6.34 7.60
C HIS A 52 -12.26 -5.84 7.53
N ARG A 53 -11.78 -5.27 8.64
CA ARG A 53 -10.39 -4.81 8.82
C ARG A 53 -9.34 -5.92 8.60
N ASN A 54 -9.71 -7.18 8.82
CA ASN A 54 -8.80 -8.33 8.69
C ASN A 54 -8.77 -8.92 7.27
N PHE A 55 -9.46 -8.31 6.30
CA PHE A 55 -9.45 -8.82 4.94
C PHE A 55 -8.11 -8.52 4.26
N HIS A 56 -7.22 -9.51 4.33
CA HIS A 56 -5.84 -9.42 3.89
C HIS A 56 -5.71 -8.95 2.43
N ARG A 57 -4.92 -7.92 2.19
CA ARG A 57 -4.73 -7.25 0.88
C ARG A 57 -4.42 -8.20 -0.28
N GLY A 58 -3.52 -9.18 -0.12
CA GLY A 58 -3.28 -10.20 -1.15
C GLY A 58 -4.51 -11.05 -1.47
N ILE A 59 -5.26 -11.47 -0.45
CA ILE A 59 -6.50 -12.25 -0.62
C ILE A 59 -7.59 -11.38 -1.24
N ARG A 60 -7.64 -10.08 -0.93
CA ARG A 60 -8.53 -9.12 -1.57
C ARG A 60 -8.28 -8.99 -3.07
N VAL A 61 -7.02 -8.89 -3.50
CA VAL A 61 -6.68 -8.88 -4.93
C VAL A 61 -7.09 -10.20 -5.59
N GLN A 62 -6.86 -11.34 -4.93
CA GLN A 62 -7.28 -12.66 -5.44
C GLN A 62 -8.80 -12.70 -5.62
N TYR A 63 -9.54 -12.32 -4.58
CA TYR A 63 -10.99 -12.28 -4.59
C TYR A 63 -11.51 -11.35 -5.69
N ALA A 64 -10.92 -10.16 -5.84
CA ALA A 64 -11.26 -9.21 -6.90
C ALA A 64 -11.06 -9.80 -8.30
N CYS A 65 -10.01 -10.59 -8.52
CA CYS A 65 -9.74 -11.27 -9.79
C CYS A 65 -10.72 -12.42 -10.05
N THR A 66 -11.11 -13.17 -9.01
CA THR A 66 -12.05 -14.31 -9.14
C THR A 66 -13.47 -13.84 -9.43
N PHE A 67 -13.93 -12.81 -8.71
CA PHE A 67 -15.32 -12.38 -8.71
C PHE A 67 -15.59 -11.12 -9.53
N GLY A 68 -14.55 -10.54 -10.14
CA GLY A 68 -14.69 -9.37 -10.98
C GLY A 68 -15.07 -8.13 -10.17
N VAL A 69 -14.27 -7.76 -9.17
CA VAL A 69 -14.48 -6.55 -8.34
C VAL A 69 -13.33 -5.55 -8.55
N PRO A 70 -13.32 -4.76 -9.64
CA PRO A 70 -12.12 -4.08 -10.11
C PRO A 70 -11.51 -3.09 -9.10
N ASN A 71 -12.31 -2.32 -8.37
CA ASN A 71 -11.81 -1.35 -7.37
C ASN A 71 -11.12 -2.04 -6.19
N TRP A 72 -11.48 -3.28 -5.87
CA TRP A 72 -10.80 -4.03 -4.82
C TRP A 72 -9.42 -4.50 -5.26
N GLY A 73 -9.27 -4.83 -6.56
CA GLY A 73 -7.97 -5.09 -7.16
C GLY A 73 -7.06 -3.87 -7.09
N LEU A 74 -7.59 -2.69 -7.41
CA LEU A 74 -6.89 -1.41 -7.29
C LEU A 74 -6.47 -1.13 -5.83
N GLN A 75 -7.43 -1.14 -4.90
CA GLN A 75 -7.16 -0.85 -3.49
C GLN A 75 -6.19 -1.85 -2.85
N GLY A 76 -6.40 -3.15 -3.09
CA GLY A 76 -5.51 -4.19 -2.61
C GLY A 76 -4.09 -4.04 -3.16
N THR A 77 -3.94 -3.65 -4.42
CA THR A 77 -2.64 -3.36 -5.04
C THR A 77 -1.93 -2.19 -4.36
N LYS A 78 -2.65 -1.08 -4.10
CA LYS A 78 -2.11 0.07 -3.37
C LYS A 78 -1.64 -0.32 -1.96
N GLU A 79 -2.42 -1.14 -1.26
CA GLU A 79 -2.05 -1.64 0.07
C GLU A 79 -0.84 -2.58 0.07
N ILE A 80 -0.71 -3.44 -0.95
CA ILE A 80 0.45 -4.32 -1.13
C ILE A 80 1.71 -3.49 -1.34
N LEU A 81 1.67 -2.55 -2.29
CA LEU A 81 2.82 -1.70 -2.63
C LEU A 81 3.16 -0.72 -1.50
N GLY A 82 2.17 -0.27 -0.71
CA GLY A 82 2.41 0.55 0.48
C GLY A 82 2.96 -0.22 1.68
N SER A 83 3.05 -1.55 1.62
CA SER A 83 3.51 -2.37 2.76
C SER A 83 5.03 -2.52 2.80
N SER A 84 5.60 -2.53 4.01
CA SER A 84 7.01 -2.90 4.23
C SER A 84 7.31 -4.37 3.90
N ALA A 85 6.31 -5.26 3.89
CA ALA A 85 6.48 -6.68 3.60
C ALA A 85 6.79 -6.96 2.11
N GLY A 86 6.42 -6.02 1.23
CA GLY A 86 6.57 -6.16 -0.23
C GLY A 86 5.63 -7.19 -0.86
N VAL A 87 5.67 -7.28 -2.19
CA VAL A 87 4.82 -8.16 -3.00
C VAL A 87 5.06 -9.64 -2.68
N GLY A 88 6.32 -10.07 -2.53
CA GLY A 88 6.65 -11.49 -2.33
C GLY A 88 5.94 -12.12 -1.13
N ALA A 89 5.97 -11.45 0.02
CA ALA A 89 5.30 -11.94 1.24
C ALA A 89 3.77 -12.00 1.12
N GLU A 90 3.19 -11.23 0.19
CA GLU A 90 1.76 -11.23 -0.09
C GLU A 90 1.37 -12.36 -1.04
N MET A 91 2.27 -12.73 -1.97
CA MET A 91 2.05 -13.84 -2.90
C MET A 91 2.05 -15.19 -2.19
N ASP A 92 2.82 -15.34 -1.12
CA ASP A 92 2.83 -16.59 -0.33
C ASP A 92 1.47 -16.88 0.35
N LYS A 93 0.65 -15.84 0.52
CA LYS A 93 -0.65 -15.91 1.22
C LYS A 93 -1.85 -15.92 0.28
N ALA A 94 -1.65 -15.63 -1.01
CA ALA A 94 -2.72 -15.47 -1.99
C ALA A 94 -2.37 -16.18 -3.31
N LYS A 95 -3.34 -16.90 -3.87
CA LYS A 95 -3.16 -17.58 -5.16
C LYS A 95 -3.52 -16.65 -6.30
N LEU A 96 -2.61 -15.74 -6.64
CA LEU A 96 -2.78 -14.81 -7.76
C LEU A 96 -2.35 -15.43 -9.09
N GLU A 97 -2.99 -15.01 -10.16
CA GLU A 97 -2.59 -15.36 -11.52
C GLU A 97 -1.25 -14.71 -11.90
N ASN A 98 -0.45 -15.40 -12.72
CA ASN A 98 0.89 -14.93 -13.11
C ASN A 98 0.90 -13.53 -13.73
N ASP A 99 -0.13 -13.16 -14.50
CA ASP A 99 -0.24 -11.81 -15.08
C ASP A 99 -0.39 -10.74 -14.00
N VAL A 100 -1.21 -10.99 -12.98
CA VAL A 100 -1.39 -10.07 -11.84
C VAL A 100 -0.12 -10.00 -11.01
N VAL A 101 0.53 -11.15 -10.78
CA VAL A 101 1.83 -11.22 -10.10
C VAL A 101 2.88 -10.40 -10.86
N GLY A 102 2.91 -10.50 -12.19
CA GLY A 102 3.80 -9.70 -13.05
C GLY A 102 3.57 -8.19 -12.93
N ILE A 103 2.30 -7.76 -12.91
CA ILE A 103 1.94 -6.35 -12.70
C ILE A 103 2.42 -5.86 -11.33
N LEU A 104 2.20 -6.63 -10.27
CA LEU A 104 2.61 -6.25 -8.90
C LEU A 104 4.14 -6.14 -8.78
N TYR A 105 4.90 -7.10 -9.33
CA TYR A 105 6.37 -7.02 -9.32
C TYR A 105 6.90 -5.86 -10.15
N ALA A 106 6.26 -5.50 -11.26
CA ALA A 106 6.60 -4.30 -12.02
C ALA A 106 6.37 -3.03 -11.17
N GLY A 107 5.25 -2.95 -10.44
CA GLY A 107 4.99 -1.87 -9.48
C GLY A 107 6.07 -1.77 -8.39
N GLN A 108 6.46 -2.90 -7.79
CA GLN A 108 7.54 -2.92 -6.79
C GLN A 108 8.91 -2.54 -7.40
N ALA A 109 9.20 -2.96 -8.63
CA ALA A 109 10.41 -2.56 -9.33
C ALA A 109 10.44 -1.04 -9.57
N ASN A 110 9.30 -0.43 -9.92
CA ASN A 110 9.17 1.02 -10.03
C ASN A 110 9.43 1.71 -8.68
N GLN A 111 8.89 1.19 -7.56
CA GLN A 111 9.18 1.75 -6.24
C GLN A 111 10.68 1.73 -5.94
N ARG A 112 11.35 0.60 -6.19
CA ARG A 112 12.81 0.49 -6.03
C ARG A 112 13.56 1.49 -6.90
N PHE A 113 13.16 1.64 -8.17
CA PHE A 113 13.74 2.62 -9.08
C PHE A 113 13.63 4.05 -8.52
N TYR A 114 12.44 4.46 -8.08
CA TYR A 114 12.25 5.79 -7.49
C TYR A 114 12.97 5.96 -6.15
N THR A 115 13.06 4.92 -5.31
CA THR A 115 13.89 4.94 -4.10
C THR A 115 15.36 5.20 -4.45
N HIS A 116 15.91 4.53 -5.47
CA HIS A 116 17.26 4.80 -5.96
C HIS A 116 17.42 6.23 -6.49
N LEU A 117 16.44 6.73 -7.26
CA LEU A 117 16.49 8.08 -7.81
C LEU A 117 16.47 9.14 -6.68
N LEU A 118 15.59 8.99 -5.70
CA LEU A 118 15.49 9.90 -4.56
C LEU A 118 16.75 9.86 -3.69
N ALA A 119 17.31 8.68 -3.45
CA ALA A 119 18.53 8.57 -2.66
C ALA A 119 19.68 9.37 -3.28
N ASN A 120 19.78 9.40 -4.60
CA ASN A 120 20.81 10.15 -5.32
C ASN A 120 20.47 11.64 -5.52
N THR A 121 19.29 12.09 -5.09
CA THR A 121 18.84 13.46 -5.24
C THR A 121 18.81 14.15 -3.88
N ILE A 122 19.67 15.15 -3.68
CA ILE A 122 19.66 15.94 -2.45
C ILE A 122 18.42 16.84 -2.45
N PRO A 123 17.56 16.79 -1.42
CA PRO A 123 16.42 17.70 -1.33
C PRO A 123 16.87 19.17 -1.34
N ASN A 124 16.19 20.02 -2.12
CA ASN A 124 16.47 21.44 -2.12
C ASN A 124 15.64 22.15 -1.04
N ILE A 125 16.30 22.93 -0.18
CA ILE A 125 15.68 23.70 0.91
C ILE A 125 14.83 24.86 0.37
N ASP A 126 15.08 25.31 -0.85
CA ASP A 126 14.35 26.45 -1.45
C ASP A 126 13.02 26.03 -2.11
N ASP A 127 12.78 24.73 -2.31
CA ASP A 127 11.62 24.23 -3.06
C ASP A 127 10.34 24.08 -2.22
N ASP A 128 10.39 24.33 -0.91
CA ASP A 128 9.25 24.09 -0.02
C ASP A 128 9.03 25.22 1.02
N PRO A 129 7.79 25.74 1.15
CA PRO A 129 7.43 26.73 2.18
C PRO A 129 7.70 26.26 3.61
N SER A 130 7.76 24.94 3.87
CA SER A 130 8.06 24.38 5.19
C SER A 130 9.43 24.81 5.74
N TRP A 131 10.34 25.27 4.87
CA TRP A 131 11.65 25.80 5.24
C TRP A 131 11.66 27.29 5.54
N ALA A 132 10.54 28.01 5.40
CA ALA A 132 10.48 29.45 5.68
C ALA A 132 10.88 29.79 7.12
N GLY A 133 10.60 28.89 8.08
CA GLY A 133 10.97 29.04 9.49
C GLY A 133 12.41 28.63 9.84
N CYS A 134 13.26 28.30 8.87
CA CYS A 134 14.63 27.88 9.13
C CYS A 134 15.55 29.06 9.46
N PRO A 135 16.11 29.15 10.68
CA PRO A 135 16.87 30.32 11.13
C PRO A 135 18.22 30.48 10.43
N SER A 136 18.70 29.48 9.70
CA SER A 136 19.99 29.52 8.99
C SER A 136 19.98 28.62 7.75
N LYS A 137 19.15 28.95 6.76
CA LYS A 137 18.98 28.18 5.52
C LYS A 137 20.30 27.78 4.86
N LYS A 138 21.24 28.73 4.69
CA LYS A 138 22.55 28.46 4.05
C LYS A 138 23.39 27.43 4.81
N THR A 139 23.39 27.50 6.14
CA THR A 139 24.08 26.53 7.00
C THR A 139 23.39 25.17 6.92
N CYS A 140 22.06 25.15 6.97
CA CYS A 140 21.29 23.92 6.85
C CYS A 140 21.50 23.25 5.48
N GLN A 141 21.59 24.01 4.39
CA GLN A 141 21.86 23.46 3.06
C GLN A 141 23.23 22.78 3.00
N LYS A 142 24.26 23.38 3.61
CA LYS A 142 25.60 22.77 3.69
C LYS A 142 25.59 21.48 4.52
N ILE A 143 24.92 21.51 5.66
CA ILE A 143 24.78 20.33 6.53
C ILE A 143 23.99 19.23 5.80
N LEU A 144 22.90 19.60 5.12
CA LEU A 144 22.10 18.67 4.32
C LEU A 144 22.93 18.03 3.22
N ALA A 145 23.64 18.81 2.40
CA ALA A 145 24.44 18.26 1.32
C ALA A 145 25.49 17.25 1.83
N ARG A 146 26.15 17.57 2.95
CA ARG A 146 27.12 16.69 3.59
C ARG A 146 26.46 15.46 4.20
N GLY A 147 25.48 15.63 5.09
CA GLY A 147 24.79 14.54 5.77
C GLY A 147 24.06 13.61 4.79
N TRP A 148 23.55 14.14 3.68
CA TRP A 148 22.93 13.32 2.65
C TRP A 148 23.94 12.38 2.00
N SER A 149 25.11 12.90 1.59
CA SER A 149 26.18 12.10 0.99
C SER A 149 26.84 11.13 1.97
N ASP A 150 27.09 11.57 3.21
CA ASP A 150 27.91 10.85 4.19
C ASP A 150 27.09 9.85 5.02
N VAL A 151 25.78 10.09 5.19
CA VAL A 151 24.92 9.30 6.10
C VAL A 151 23.75 8.68 5.36
N ILE A 152 22.94 9.49 4.66
CA ILE A 152 21.69 9.01 4.06
C ILE A 152 21.97 8.06 2.89
N VAL A 153 22.79 8.47 1.92
CA VAL A 153 23.12 7.64 0.75
C VAL A 153 23.70 6.28 1.16
N PRO A 154 24.71 6.20 2.07
CA PRO A 154 25.22 4.92 2.54
C PRO A 154 24.17 4.08 3.28
N ALA A 155 23.39 4.69 4.18
CA ALA A 155 22.35 3.97 4.93
C ALA A 155 21.27 3.38 4.00
N LEU A 156 20.91 4.13 2.96
CA LEU A 156 19.97 3.66 1.94
C LEU A 156 20.58 2.56 1.07
N LYS A 157 21.85 2.63 0.66
CA LYS A 157 22.50 1.57 -0.13
C LYS A 157 22.45 0.20 0.55
N VAL A 158 22.49 0.16 1.88
CA VAL A 158 22.41 -1.09 2.66
C VAL A 158 20.97 -1.62 2.77
N ASN A 159 19.96 -0.74 2.73
CA ASN A 159 18.56 -1.05 3.05
C ASN A 159 17.58 -0.61 1.95
N MET A 160 18.00 -0.63 0.69
CA MET A 160 17.29 -0.05 -0.46
C MET A 160 16.18 -0.97 -0.97
N GLU A 161 15.16 -1.20 -0.16
CA GLU A 161 14.11 -2.17 -0.50
C GLU A 161 12.78 -1.54 -0.91
N SER A 162 12.40 -0.41 -0.31
CA SER A 162 11.13 0.29 -0.59
C SER A 162 11.17 1.77 -0.19
N LEU A 163 10.17 2.53 -0.65
CA LEU A 163 9.98 3.94 -0.27
C LEU A 163 9.67 4.13 1.22
N VAL A 164 8.98 3.15 1.83
CA VAL A 164 8.65 3.14 3.27
C VAL A 164 9.94 3.08 4.10
N HIS A 165 10.86 2.18 3.74
CA HIS A 165 12.15 2.07 4.44
C HIS A 165 12.99 3.34 4.27
N LEU A 166 12.97 3.98 3.09
CA LEU A 166 13.66 5.26 2.87
C LEU A 166 13.18 6.35 3.83
N ARG A 167 11.87 6.48 4.01
CA ARG A 167 11.28 7.42 4.97
C ARG A 167 11.78 7.16 6.39
N VAL A 168 11.66 5.91 6.86
CA VAL A 168 12.07 5.52 8.22
C VAL A 168 13.55 5.79 8.46
N ILE A 169 14.43 5.41 7.52
CA ILE A 169 15.88 5.63 7.64
C ILE A 169 16.20 7.12 7.74
N ILE A 170 15.58 7.95 6.90
CA ILE A 170 15.81 9.39 6.92
C ILE A 170 15.33 9.98 8.23
N GLU A 171 14.14 9.62 8.70
CA GLU A 171 13.59 10.10 9.97
C GLU A 171 14.52 9.75 11.15
N LEU A 172 14.94 8.49 11.25
CA LEU A 172 15.86 8.02 12.29
C LEU A 172 17.23 8.72 12.24
N LYS A 173 17.79 8.94 11.05
CA LYS A 173 19.12 9.57 10.90
C LYS A 173 19.07 11.08 11.11
N VAL A 174 18.00 11.74 10.70
CA VAL A 174 17.88 13.19 10.73
C VAL A 174 17.34 13.66 12.08
N ILE A 175 16.27 13.06 12.59
CA ILE A 175 15.61 13.50 13.83
C ILE A 175 16.11 12.69 15.03
N GLY A 176 16.35 11.40 14.86
CA GLY A 176 16.53 10.43 15.95
C GLY A 176 15.20 9.74 16.31
N ASP A 177 15.26 8.81 17.25
CA ASP A 177 14.10 8.11 17.80
C ASP A 177 14.06 8.33 19.33
N PRO A 178 13.11 9.12 19.84
CA PRO A 178 13.02 9.39 21.27
C PRO A 178 12.60 8.17 22.09
N ASP A 179 11.87 7.22 21.50
CA ASP A 179 11.31 6.08 22.21
C ASP A 179 12.38 5.05 22.55
N ILE A 180 13.44 4.98 21.74
CA ILE A 180 14.63 4.15 21.99
C ILE A 180 15.88 4.97 22.36
N MET A 181 15.71 6.25 22.71
CA MET A 181 16.80 7.18 23.07
C MET A 181 17.93 7.24 22.02
N GLN A 182 17.56 7.15 20.74
CA GLN A 182 18.49 7.27 19.64
C GLN A 182 18.60 8.73 19.21
N ASP A 183 19.76 9.33 19.43
CA ASP A 183 20.07 10.67 18.93
C ASP A 183 20.17 10.70 17.39
N PRO A 184 19.91 11.87 16.77
CA PRO A 184 20.18 12.08 15.34
C PRO A 184 21.65 11.81 15.04
N ASP A 185 21.95 11.48 13.78
CA ASP A 185 23.32 11.29 13.35
C ASP A 185 24.16 12.57 13.59
N PRO A 186 25.43 12.46 14.04
CA PRO A 186 26.29 13.63 14.29
C PRO A 186 26.40 14.58 13.10
N ALA A 187 26.25 14.11 11.86
CA ALA A 187 26.21 14.98 10.69
C ALA A 187 25.02 15.95 10.74
N PHE A 188 23.86 15.52 11.23
CA PHE A 188 22.63 16.31 11.32
C PHE A 188 22.41 16.96 12.70
N SER A 189 23.14 16.56 13.74
CA SER A 189 22.99 17.14 15.10
C SER A 189 23.23 18.65 15.15
N SER A 190 24.13 19.15 14.29
CA SER A 190 24.42 20.58 14.12
C SER A 190 23.34 21.35 13.33
N MET A 191 22.39 20.64 12.70
CA MET A 191 21.25 21.26 12.02
C MET A 191 20.16 21.60 13.03
N HIS A 192 19.62 22.82 12.92
CA HIS A 192 18.53 23.27 13.76
C HIS A 192 17.33 22.31 13.67
N SER A 193 16.68 22.02 14.80
CA SER A 193 15.58 21.04 14.87
C SER A 193 14.43 21.35 13.91
N THR A 194 14.07 22.62 13.73
CA THR A 194 13.08 23.08 12.74
C THR A 194 13.43 22.64 11.32
N CYS A 195 14.71 22.71 10.94
CA CYS A 195 15.17 22.36 9.60
C CYS A 195 15.24 20.85 9.40
N ARG A 196 15.59 20.11 10.45
CA ARG A 196 15.51 18.65 10.45
C ARG A 196 14.07 18.16 10.25
N ARG A 197 13.09 18.77 10.95
CA ARG A 197 11.67 18.46 10.75
C ARG A 197 11.17 18.84 9.36
N ALA A 198 11.55 20.02 8.86
CA ALA A 198 11.20 20.44 7.50
C ALA A 198 11.73 19.46 6.44
N LEU A 199 12.95 18.93 6.62
CA LEU A 199 13.52 17.90 5.75
C LEU A 199 12.68 16.63 5.76
N CYS A 200 12.38 16.08 6.94
CA CYS A 200 11.61 14.85 7.05
C CYS A 200 10.20 15.02 6.45
N ASN A 201 9.54 16.15 6.72
CA ASN A 201 8.24 16.45 6.13
C ASN A 201 8.31 16.51 4.60
N ARG A 202 9.36 17.13 4.05
CA ARG A 202 9.54 17.21 2.59
C ARG A 202 9.75 15.82 1.98
N VAL A 203 10.60 15.00 2.59
CA VAL A 203 10.85 13.63 2.14
C VAL A 203 9.56 12.81 2.21
N ASP A 204 8.81 12.90 3.30
CA ASP A 204 7.54 12.19 3.48
C ASP A 204 6.51 12.58 2.41
N GLN A 205 6.39 13.86 2.08
CA GLN A 205 5.51 14.32 0.99
C GLN A 205 5.92 13.76 -0.37
N VAL A 206 7.22 13.77 -0.70
CA VAL A 206 7.73 13.26 -1.97
C VAL A 206 7.54 11.75 -2.07
N VAL A 207 7.87 11.02 -1.00
CA VAL A 207 7.65 9.57 -0.87
C VAL A 207 6.18 9.23 -1.04
N THR A 208 5.29 9.94 -0.35
CA THR A 208 3.84 9.72 -0.42
C THR A 208 3.33 9.93 -1.83
N ARG A 209 3.70 11.04 -2.49
CA ARG A 209 3.29 11.32 -3.89
C ARG A 209 3.73 10.23 -4.86
N ILE A 210 4.97 9.75 -4.74
CA ILE A 210 5.49 8.68 -5.60
C ILE A 210 4.78 7.36 -5.29
N SER A 211 4.58 7.03 -4.02
CA SER A 211 3.86 5.82 -3.61
C SER A 211 2.43 5.83 -4.12
N ASP A 212 1.73 6.97 -4.01
CA ASP A 212 0.38 7.14 -4.52
C ASP A 212 0.34 7.00 -6.04
N PHE A 213 1.28 7.63 -6.76
CA PHE A 213 1.36 7.52 -8.22
C PHE A 213 1.60 6.07 -8.67
N ILE A 214 2.61 5.40 -8.13
CA ILE A 214 2.93 4.01 -8.51
C ILE A 214 1.80 3.06 -8.11
N GLY A 215 1.24 3.26 -6.92
CA GLY A 215 0.12 2.47 -6.42
C GLY A 215 -1.13 2.64 -7.29
N GLU A 216 -1.43 3.87 -7.70
CA GLU A 216 -2.57 4.18 -8.57
C GLU A 216 -2.37 3.59 -9.97
N GLU A 217 -1.23 3.81 -10.61
CA GLU A 217 -0.93 3.26 -11.95
C GLU A 217 -0.96 1.73 -11.95
N THR A 218 -0.26 1.10 -10.99
CA THR A 218 -0.23 -0.37 -10.89
C THR A 218 -1.62 -0.92 -10.54
N GLY A 219 -2.35 -0.26 -9.64
CA GLY A 219 -3.71 -0.63 -9.27
C GLY A 219 -4.68 -0.50 -10.43
N ASN A 220 -4.53 0.51 -11.28
CA ASN A 220 -5.29 0.68 -12.51
C ASN A 220 -5.01 -0.46 -13.50
N MET A 221 -3.76 -0.89 -13.66
CA MET A 221 -3.42 -2.04 -14.51
C MET A 221 -4.10 -3.33 -14.02
N VAL A 222 -4.12 -3.58 -12.71
CA VAL A 222 -4.85 -4.73 -12.14
C VAL A 222 -6.36 -4.58 -12.35
N ARG A 223 -6.92 -3.39 -12.13
CA ARG A 223 -8.34 -3.10 -12.37
C ARG A 223 -8.74 -3.40 -13.82
N ASP A 224 -7.92 -2.97 -14.77
CA ASP A 224 -8.18 -3.13 -16.20
C ASP A 224 -8.01 -4.61 -16.63
N TYR A 225 -7.06 -5.32 -16.05
CA TYR A 225 -6.95 -6.77 -16.18
C TYR A 225 -8.23 -7.48 -15.72
N ILE A 226 -8.75 -7.13 -14.54
CA ILE A 226 -10.00 -7.71 -14.00
C ILE A 226 -11.18 -7.45 -14.95
N LYS A 227 -11.34 -6.21 -15.42
CA LYS A 227 -12.39 -5.86 -16.39
C LYS A 227 -12.28 -6.63 -17.70
N LYS A 228 -11.06 -6.84 -18.21
CA LYS A 228 -10.83 -7.63 -19.41
C LYS A 228 -11.23 -9.10 -19.22
N LYS A 229 -10.97 -9.66 -18.04
CA LYS A 229 -11.34 -11.03 -17.67
C LYS A 229 -12.83 -11.21 -17.41
N HIS A 230 -13.48 -10.16 -16.91
CA HIS A 230 -14.91 -10.13 -16.59
C HIS A 230 -15.61 -9.06 -17.42
N PRO A 231 -15.76 -9.23 -18.74
CA PRO A 231 -16.37 -8.22 -19.62
C PRO A 231 -17.83 -7.96 -19.28
N GLN A 232 -18.48 -8.90 -18.58
CA GLN A 232 -19.80 -8.69 -18.02
C GLN A 232 -19.76 -7.56 -16.99
N VAL A 233 -18.71 -7.37 -16.18
CA VAL A 233 -18.65 -6.33 -15.12
C VAL A 233 -18.58 -4.91 -15.70
N HIS A 234 -19.71 -4.20 -15.65
CA HIS A 234 -19.95 -2.85 -16.17
C HIS A 234 -19.51 -1.72 -15.23
N ASP A 235 -19.44 -1.97 -13.92
CA ASP A 235 -18.97 -0.98 -12.96
C ASP A 235 -17.70 -1.41 -12.20
N ASN A 236 -17.11 -0.47 -11.46
CA ASN A 236 -15.85 -0.73 -10.77
C ASN A 236 -16.03 -1.45 -9.42
N GLU A 237 -17.26 -1.59 -8.93
CA GLU A 237 -17.57 -2.22 -7.65
C GLU A 237 -17.98 -3.70 -7.83
N GLY A 238 -17.90 -4.21 -9.05
CA GLY A 238 -18.16 -5.61 -9.37
C GLY A 238 -19.62 -5.97 -9.52
N TRP A 239 -20.50 -4.98 -9.72
CA TRP A 239 -21.91 -5.24 -9.95
C TRP A 239 -22.14 -5.53 -11.42
N VAL A 240 -21.94 -6.78 -11.85
CA VAL A 240 -22.76 -7.32 -12.94
C VAL A 240 -23.31 -8.69 -12.61
N ILE A 241 -24.61 -8.79 -12.92
CA ILE A 241 -25.61 -9.83 -12.63
C ILE A 241 -26.29 -9.61 -11.27
#